data_AF-I3W1W5-F1
#
_entry.id   AF-I3W1W5-F1
#
_cell.length_a   1.000
_cell.length_b   1.000
_cell.length_c   1.000
_cell.angle_alpha   90.00
_cell.angle_beta   90.00
_cell.angle_gamma   90.00
#
_symmetry.space_group_name_H-M   'P 1'
#
loop_
_entity.id
_entity.type
_entity.pdbx_description
1 polymer ?
#
loop_
_entity_poly.entity_id
_entity_poly.type
_entity_poly.pdbx_seq_one_letter_code
_entity_poly.pdbx_strand_id
1 'polypeptide(L)'
;MAGLPFTKYHFARLDKGSTVVVTLSRGANVRLMDSSNFNAYKAGRSHRYVGGLVKTSPFRIAVPRSGSWYLTVDQMGLKGGALRSSVIVEPPALPVAKSYAPQSLSNIRHERPPVVPDDAGETWDVFISHASEDKEAVAEPLANALREHGLRVWLDKTELRIGDSLRRKIDYGLAHSAFGVVVLSKSFFAKGWPQYELDGIIGMSVNGTQRMLPIWHEISRDDIAKVSPSLVDKIARNTAINTIAEISGEIAEVVNEG
;
A
#
# COMPACT_ATOMS: atom_id res chain seq x y z
N MET A 1 31.31 36.09 -13.77
CA MET A 1 31.67 34.79 -14.36
C MET A 1 30.39 34.04 -14.66
N ALA A 2 30.04 33.87 -15.94
CA ALA A 2 28.89 33.08 -16.33
C ALA A 2 29.11 31.62 -15.90
N GLY A 3 28.16 31.02 -15.19
CA GLY A 3 28.24 29.62 -14.78
C GLY A 3 28.43 28.71 -15.99
N LEU A 4 29.20 27.63 -15.82
CA LEU A 4 29.41 26.63 -16.86
C LEU A 4 28.07 26.12 -17.41
N PRO A 5 27.93 25.87 -18.72
CA PRO A 5 26.67 25.36 -19.27
C PRO A 5 26.37 23.97 -18.69
N PHE A 6 25.14 23.79 -18.19
CA PHE A 6 24.65 22.53 -17.63
C PHE A 6 23.20 22.27 -18.05
N THR A 7 22.86 20.99 -18.17
CA THR A 7 21.46 20.54 -18.25
C THR A 7 20.91 20.37 -16.84
N LYS A 8 19.67 20.81 -16.60
CA LYS A 8 19.01 20.74 -15.29
C LYS A 8 17.76 19.87 -15.37
N TYR A 9 17.60 18.98 -14.40
CA TYR A 9 16.34 18.29 -14.11
C TYR A 9 15.88 18.67 -12.71
N HIS A 10 14.61 19.00 -12.56
CA HIS A 10 14.00 19.34 -11.28
C HIS A 10 12.98 18.28 -10.91
N PHE A 11 13.11 17.76 -9.70
CA PHE A 11 12.15 16.86 -9.09
C PHE A 11 11.48 17.59 -7.93
N ALA A 12 10.18 17.86 -8.06
CA ALA A 12 9.40 18.50 -7.00
C ALA A 12 9.45 17.67 -5.70
N ARG A 13 9.42 16.34 -5.83
CA ARG A 13 9.61 15.39 -4.74
C ARG A 13 10.24 14.10 -5.26
N LEU A 14 11.22 13.59 -4.52
CA LEU A 14 11.70 12.21 -4.58
C LEU A 14 11.63 11.63 -3.17
N ASP A 15 11.35 10.33 -3.06
CA ASP A 15 11.36 9.62 -1.78
C ASP A 15 12.76 9.05 -1.47
N LYS A 16 13.07 8.93 -0.18
CA LYS A 16 14.31 8.30 0.28
C LYS A 16 14.41 6.88 -0.29
N GLY A 17 15.56 6.56 -0.87
CA GLY A 17 15.82 5.24 -1.46
C GLY A 17 15.45 5.11 -2.93
N SER A 18 14.67 6.03 -3.51
CA SER A 18 14.48 6.10 -4.97
C SER A 18 15.83 6.18 -5.68
N THR A 19 15.93 5.63 -6.89
CA THR A 19 17.14 5.69 -7.70
C THR A 19 16.93 6.60 -8.90
N VAL A 20 17.71 7.68 -8.99
CA VAL A 20 17.79 8.51 -10.19
C VAL A 20 18.75 7.84 -11.17
N VAL A 21 18.19 7.36 -12.29
CA VAL A 21 18.93 6.69 -13.36
C VAL A 21 19.20 7.70 -14.47
N VAL A 22 20.47 7.95 -14.73
CA VAL A 22 20.95 8.96 -15.69
C VAL A 22 21.60 8.24 -16.86
N THR A 23 21.00 8.37 -18.03
CA THR A 23 21.58 7.86 -19.29
C THR A 23 22.32 8.99 -19.98
N LEU A 24 23.60 8.74 -20.31
CA LEU A 24 24.48 9.73 -20.93
C LEU A 24 25.01 9.20 -22.25
N SER A 25 25.07 10.06 -23.26
CA SER A 25 25.71 9.77 -24.55
C SER A 25 27.24 9.74 -24.50
N ARG A 26 27.86 10.26 -23.43
CA ARG A 26 29.31 10.29 -23.16
C ARG A 26 29.57 10.68 -21.70
N GLY A 27 30.84 10.63 -21.29
CA GLY A 27 31.21 11.02 -19.93
C GLY A 27 30.88 12.48 -19.59
N ALA A 28 30.34 12.71 -18.41
CA ALA A 28 29.92 14.02 -17.91
C ALA A 28 29.92 14.03 -16.37
N ASN A 29 29.97 15.22 -15.77
CA ASN A 29 29.68 15.36 -14.34
C ASN A 29 28.18 15.31 -14.13
N VAL A 30 27.77 14.50 -13.16
CA VAL A 30 26.39 14.37 -12.72
C VAL A 30 26.34 14.71 -11.24
N ARG A 31 25.51 15.68 -10.86
CA ARG A 31 25.36 16.13 -9.46
C ARG A 31 23.90 16.17 -9.06
N LEU A 32 23.55 15.43 -8.02
CA LEU A 32 22.25 15.51 -7.36
C LEU A 32 22.36 16.39 -6.10
N MET A 33 21.50 17.40 -6.00
CA MET A 33 21.55 18.44 -4.97
C MET A 33 20.15 18.78 -4.47
N ASP A 34 20.02 19.16 -3.20
CA ASP A 34 18.80 19.80 -2.73
C ASP A 34 18.73 21.27 -3.18
N SER A 35 17.62 21.94 -2.91
CA SER A 35 17.38 23.33 -3.34
C SER A 35 18.47 24.30 -2.87
N SER A 36 18.94 24.16 -1.63
CA SER A 36 19.98 25.02 -1.04
C SER A 36 21.32 24.83 -1.75
N ASN A 37 21.74 23.57 -1.94
CA ASN A 37 22.99 23.24 -2.63
C ASN A 37 22.94 23.59 -4.12
N PHE A 38 21.81 23.41 -4.78
CA PHE A 38 21.63 23.80 -6.18
C PHE A 38 21.73 25.32 -6.37
N ASN A 39 21.16 26.11 -5.45
CA ASN A 39 21.31 27.56 -5.48
C ASN A 39 22.76 27.99 -5.23
N ALA A 40 23.47 27.32 -4.33
CA ALA A 40 24.91 27.56 -4.12
C ALA A 40 25.74 27.19 -5.37
N TYR A 41 25.46 26.06 -6.01
CA TYR A 41 26.07 25.62 -7.27
C TYR A 41 25.90 26.65 -8.39
N LYS A 42 24.66 27.11 -8.63
CA LYS A 42 24.38 28.16 -9.64
C LYS A 42 25.16 29.45 -9.39
N ALA A 43 25.37 29.79 -8.12
CA ALA A 43 26.11 30.99 -7.71
C ALA A 43 27.64 30.78 -7.68
N GLY A 44 28.15 29.60 -8.07
CA GLY A 44 29.57 29.28 -8.02
C GLY A 44 30.15 29.16 -6.60
N ARG A 45 29.29 28.96 -5.59
CA ARG A 45 29.67 28.81 -4.18
C ARG A 45 29.93 27.34 -3.83
N SER A 46 30.64 27.12 -2.73
CA SER A 46 30.81 25.78 -2.15
C SER A 46 29.46 25.14 -1.83
N HIS A 47 29.31 23.86 -2.17
CA HIS A 47 28.06 23.11 -2.04
C HIS A 47 28.36 21.62 -1.95
N ARG A 48 27.39 20.85 -1.46
CA ARG A 48 27.45 19.39 -1.38
C ARG A 48 26.54 18.78 -2.44
N TYR A 49 26.92 17.62 -2.95
CA TYR A 49 26.15 16.87 -3.92
C TYR A 49 26.41 15.37 -3.77
N VAL A 50 25.51 14.56 -4.33
CA VAL A 50 25.73 13.14 -4.56
C VAL A 50 25.98 12.93 -6.05
N GLY A 51 27.03 12.21 -6.41
CA GLY A 51 27.45 12.00 -7.81
C GLY A 51 28.91 12.39 -8.04
N GLY A 52 29.28 12.68 -9.29
CA GLY A 52 30.64 12.96 -9.69
C GLY A 52 30.85 12.82 -11.20
N LEU A 53 32.10 12.64 -11.62
CA LEU A 53 32.43 12.38 -13.02
C LEU A 53 32.00 10.96 -13.40
N VAL A 54 31.00 10.88 -14.27
CA VAL A 54 30.45 9.64 -14.81
C VAL A 54 31.10 9.35 -16.16
N LYS A 55 31.67 8.16 -16.32
CA LYS A 55 32.26 7.71 -17.60
C LYS A 55 31.46 6.59 -18.27
N THR A 56 30.55 5.95 -17.53
CA THR A 56 29.75 4.79 -17.94
C THR A 56 28.28 5.07 -17.73
N SER A 57 27.43 4.60 -18.65
CA SER A 57 25.98 4.82 -18.63
C SER A 57 25.25 3.46 -18.67
N PRO A 58 24.12 3.29 -17.96
CA PRO A 58 23.45 4.27 -17.11
C PRO A 58 24.15 4.45 -15.75
N PHE A 59 24.14 5.68 -15.23
CA PHE A 59 24.62 5.99 -13.88
C PHE A 59 23.46 6.08 -12.91
N ARG A 60 23.62 5.49 -11.72
CA ARG A 60 22.55 5.31 -10.74
C ARG A 60 22.90 6.07 -9.47
N ILE A 61 21.99 6.92 -8.99
CA ILE A 61 22.16 7.73 -7.77
C ILE A 61 20.99 7.44 -6.84
N ALA A 62 21.27 6.88 -5.66
CA ALA A 62 20.25 6.72 -4.62
C ALA A 62 19.92 8.07 -3.96
N VAL A 63 18.63 8.33 -3.76
CA VAL A 63 18.13 9.53 -3.09
C VAL A 63 18.33 9.38 -1.58
N PRO A 64 19.17 10.20 -0.93
CA PRO A 64 19.56 9.99 0.46
C PRO A 64 18.45 10.36 1.47
N ARG A 65 17.54 11.26 1.08
CA ARG A 65 16.40 11.71 1.91
C ARG A 65 15.24 12.18 1.04
N SER A 66 14.01 12.02 1.52
CA SER A 66 12.83 12.52 0.82
C SER A 66 12.84 14.05 0.73
N GLY A 67 12.45 14.61 -0.41
CA GLY A 67 12.40 16.06 -0.62
C GLY A 67 12.47 16.48 -2.08
N SER A 68 12.59 17.79 -2.33
CA SER A 68 12.84 18.32 -3.68
C SER A 68 14.32 18.25 -4.02
N TRP A 69 14.62 17.85 -5.26
CA TRP A 69 15.97 17.61 -5.74
C TRP A 69 16.19 18.21 -7.12
N TYR A 70 17.43 18.59 -7.38
CA TYR A 70 17.92 19.06 -8.67
C TYR A 70 19.08 18.19 -9.12
N LEU A 71 19.01 17.70 -10.36
CA LEU A 71 20.12 17.02 -11.01
C LEU A 71 20.73 17.96 -12.06
N THR A 72 22.04 18.14 -12.01
CA THR A 72 22.78 18.84 -13.07
C THR A 72 23.68 17.87 -13.81
N VAL A 73 23.73 18.02 -15.13
CA VAL A 73 24.66 17.30 -16.01
C VAL A 73 25.48 18.32 -16.77
N ASP A 74 26.80 18.28 -16.61
CA ASP A 74 27.72 19.26 -17.20
C ASP A 74 29.05 18.63 -17.62
N GLN A 75 29.73 19.27 -18.57
CA GLN A 75 30.95 18.71 -19.18
C GLN A 75 32.26 19.23 -18.58
N MET A 76 32.23 20.19 -17.64
CA MET A 76 33.41 20.91 -17.09
C MET A 76 34.63 20.96 -18.04
N GLY A 77 34.45 21.44 -19.27
CA GLY A 77 35.56 21.64 -20.22
C GLY A 77 35.95 20.45 -21.11
N LEU A 78 35.21 19.33 -21.10
CA LEU A 78 35.38 18.27 -22.10
C LEU A 78 34.98 18.79 -23.49
N LYS A 79 35.94 18.91 -24.42
CA LYS A 79 35.69 19.31 -25.81
C LYS A 79 34.96 18.20 -26.57
N GLY A 80 33.79 18.52 -27.13
CA GLY A 80 33.04 17.62 -28.01
C GLY A 80 31.58 18.07 -28.16
N GLY A 81 30.92 17.67 -29.26
CA GLY A 81 29.55 18.09 -29.60
C GLY A 81 28.46 17.80 -28.56
N ALA A 82 27.22 18.20 -28.85
CA ALA A 82 26.09 18.24 -27.91
C ALA A 82 25.96 16.99 -27.01
N LEU A 83 25.99 17.20 -25.68
CA LEU A 83 25.70 16.19 -24.68
C LEU A 83 24.20 15.91 -24.65
N ARG A 84 23.81 14.67 -24.97
CA ARG A 84 22.46 14.18 -24.70
C ARG A 84 22.44 13.42 -23.38
N SER A 85 21.47 13.76 -22.54
CA SER A 85 21.18 13.08 -21.28
C SER A 85 19.68 12.84 -21.14
N SER A 86 19.31 11.72 -20.53
CA SER A 86 17.94 11.46 -20.09
C SER A 86 17.97 10.95 -18.65
N VAL A 87 16.87 11.17 -17.94
CA VAL A 87 16.75 10.82 -16.53
C VAL A 87 15.42 10.12 -16.31
N ILE A 88 15.48 8.98 -15.63
CA ILE A 88 14.33 8.22 -15.17
C ILE A 88 14.48 8.05 -13.66
N VAL A 89 13.37 8.08 -12.93
CA VAL A 89 13.35 7.80 -11.50
C VAL A 89 12.78 6.41 -11.31
N GLU A 90 13.59 5.51 -10.78
CA GLU A 90 13.13 4.23 -10.29
C GLU A 90 12.66 4.42 -8.83
N PRO A 91 11.51 3.85 -8.43
CA PRO A 91 11.08 3.88 -7.04
C PRO A 91 12.12 3.20 -6.14
N PRO A 92 12.11 3.46 -4.81
CA PRO A 92 12.97 2.72 -3.91
C PRO A 92 12.77 1.23 -4.14
N ALA A 93 13.85 0.45 -4.12
CA ALA A 93 13.74 -0.99 -4.13
C ALA A 93 12.72 -1.35 -3.04
N LEU A 94 11.64 -2.01 -3.45
CA LEU A 94 10.72 -2.60 -2.48
C LEU A 94 11.60 -3.37 -1.51
N PRO A 95 11.40 -3.23 -0.19
CA PRO A 95 12.14 -4.04 0.75
C PRO A 95 12.05 -5.47 0.22
N VAL A 96 13.21 -6.12 0.01
CA VAL A 96 13.23 -7.55 -0.36
C VAL A 96 12.22 -8.17 0.57
N ALA A 97 11.15 -8.73 0.00
CA ALA A 97 10.18 -9.45 0.79
C ALA A 97 11.05 -10.39 1.60
N LYS A 98 11.18 -10.11 2.90
CA LYS A 98 11.67 -11.13 3.78
C LYS A 98 10.62 -12.19 3.52
N SER A 99 11.01 -13.24 2.80
CA SER A 99 10.47 -14.55 3.04
C SER A 99 10.78 -14.77 4.52
N TYR A 100 9.92 -14.19 5.36
CA TYR A 100 9.49 -14.87 6.54
C TYR A 100 9.07 -16.22 5.98
N ALA A 101 9.98 -17.19 5.97
CA ALA A 101 9.58 -18.56 6.27
C ALA A 101 8.53 -18.37 7.35
N PRO A 102 7.25 -18.71 7.11
CA PRO A 102 6.13 -18.26 7.92
C PRO A 102 6.60 -18.33 9.35
N GLN A 103 6.86 -17.16 9.95
CA GLN A 103 7.43 -17.18 11.29
C GLN A 103 6.35 -17.83 12.09
N SER A 104 6.66 -19.02 12.61
CA SER A 104 5.69 -19.80 13.36
C SER A 104 4.98 -18.86 14.31
N LEU A 105 3.66 -18.74 14.15
CA LEU A 105 2.79 -17.88 14.94
C LEU A 105 2.78 -18.28 16.43
N SER A 106 3.45 -19.39 16.77
CA SER A 106 3.56 -19.95 18.12
C SER A 106 4.14 -18.97 19.16
N ASN A 107 4.89 -17.94 18.77
CA ASN A 107 5.56 -17.02 19.70
C ASN A 107 4.88 -15.64 19.85
N ILE A 108 3.75 -15.38 19.19
CA ILE A 108 2.94 -14.17 19.41
C ILE A 108 1.58 -14.62 19.92
N ARG A 109 1.53 -15.08 21.17
CA ARG A 109 0.26 -15.16 21.90
C ARG A 109 -0.13 -13.73 22.28
N HIS A 110 -0.91 -13.08 21.41
CA HIS A 110 -1.74 -11.95 21.80
C HIS A 110 -3.05 -12.51 22.32
N GLU A 111 -3.37 -12.26 23.58
CA GLU A 111 -4.71 -12.54 24.11
C GLU A 111 -5.73 -11.77 23.26
N ARG A 112 -6.63 -12.52 22.60
CA ARG A 112 -7.79 -11.98 21.89
C ARG A 112 -8.58 -11.11 22.89
N PRO A 113 -8.83 -9.81 22.61
CA PRO A 113 -9.72 -9.01 23.45
C PRO A 113 -11.05 -9.77 23.62
N PRO A 114 -11.61 -9.85 24.84
CA PRO A 114 -12.84 -10.60 25.07
C PRO A 114 -13.95 -10.07 24.17
N VAL A 115 -14.57 -10.97 23.42
CA VAL A 115 -15.73 -10.64 22.59
C VAL A 115 -16.87 -10.26 23.51
N VAL A 116 -17.46 -9.09 23.28
CA VAL A 116 -18.61 -8.60 24.03
C VAL A 116 -19.86 -9.22 23.40
N PRO A 117 -20.81 -9.75 24.19
CA PRO A 117 -22.10 -10.18 23.65
C PRO A 117 -22.89 -9.01 23.07
N ASP A 118 -23.65 -9.26 22.01
CA ASP A 118 -24.52 -8.24 21.41
C ASP A 118 -25.75 -7.96 22.30
N ASP A 119 -26.67 -7.10 21.86
CA ASP A 119 -27.87 -6.75 22.64
C ASP A 119 -28.77 -7.97 22.95
N ALA A 120 -28.61 -9.08 22.23
CA ALA A 120 -29.31 -10.35 22.46
C ALA A 120 -28.48 -11.35 23.30
N GLY A 121 -27.27 -10.97 23.73
CA GLY A 121 -26.36 -11.84 24.47
C GLY A 121 -25.55 -12.79 23.60
N GLU A 122 -25.53 -12.59 22.28
CA GLU A 122 -24.86 -13.48 21.33
C GLU A 122 -23.43 -13.02 21.00
N THR A 123 -22.55 -13.99 20.73
CA THR A 123 -21.18 -13.74 20.24
C THR A 123 -20.96 -14.52 18.96
N TRP A 124 -20.05 -14.04 18.13
CA TRP A 124 -19.81 -14.61 16.81
C TRP A 124 -18.34 -14.93 16.60
N ASP A 125 -18.07 -15.87 15.70
CA ASP A 125 -16.70 -16.22 15.34
C ASP A 125 -16.25 -15.33 14.19
N VAL A 126 -17.12 -15.12 13.21
CA VAL A 126 -16.87 -14.27 12.04
C VAL A 126 -18.04 -13.33 11.79
N PHE A 127 -17.76 -12.06 11.48
CA PHE A 127 -18.74 -11.19 10.83
C PHE A 127 -18.36 -10.89 9.38
N ILE A 128 -19.36 -10.68 8.53
CA ILE A 128 -19.15 -10.34 7.11
C ILE A 128 -19.80 -9.00 6.81
N SER A 129 -18.97 -7.98 6.64
CA SER A 129 -19.38 -6.67 6.16
C SER A 129 -19.41 -6.65 4.63
N HIS A 130 -20.56 -6.31 4.07
CA HIS A 130 -20.81 -6.35 2.63
C HIS A 130 -21.82 -5.28 2.23
N ALA A 131 -21.81 -4.86 0.96
CA ALA A 131 -22.93 -4.11 0.41
C ALA A 131 -24.14 -5.02 0.24
N SER A 132 -25.35 -4.52 0.47
CA SER A 132 -26.61 -5.25 0.25
C SER A 132 -26.68 -5.95 -1.11
N GLU A 133 -26.13 -5.32 -2.14
CA GLU A 133 -26.10 -5.77 -3.52
C GLU A 133 -25.19 -7.01 -3.73
N ASP A 134 -24.23 -7.23 -2.84
CA ASP A 134 -23.27 -8.34 -2.92
C ASP A 134 -23.70 -9.56 -2.08
N LYS A 135 -24.88 -9.49 -1.43
CA LYS A 135 -25.35 -10.49 -0.49
C LYS A 135 -25.47 -11.87 -1.12
N GLU A 136 -26.25 -11.97 -2.20
CA GLU A 136 -26.51 -13.23 -2.90
C GLU A 136 -25.26 -13.74 -3.64
N ALA A 137 -24.46 -12.82 -4.19
CA ALA A 137 -23.31 -13.17 -5.02
C ALA A 137 -22.12 -13.71 -4.22
N VAL A 138 -21.86 -13.18 -3.02
CA VAL A 138 -20.66 -13.53 -2.23
C VAL A 138 -20.94 -13.71 -0.76
N ALA A 139 -21.63 -12.77 -0.13
CA ALA A 139 -21.65 -12.71 1.34
C ALA A 139 -22.39 -13.90 1.96
N GLU A 140 -23.53 -14.29 1.39
CA GLU A 140 -24.31 -15.45 1.81
C GLU A 140 -23.64 -16.78 1.43
N PRO A 141 -23.13 -16.99 0.20
CA PRO A 141 -22.30 -18.16 -0.12
C PRO A 141 -21.12 -18.35 0.84
N LEU A 142 -20.40 -17.28 1.15
CA LEU A 142 -19.27 -17.32 2.08
C LEU A 142 -19.72 -17.62 3.51
N ALA A 143 -20.81 -17.01 3.97
CA ALA A 143 -21.35 -17.27 5.30
C ALA A 143 -21.76 -18.75 5.44
N ASN A 144 -22.38 -19.32 4.42
CA ASN A 144 -22.79 -20.72 4.42
C ASN A 144 -21.58 -21.66 4.45
N ALA A 145 -20.57 -21.41 3.62
CA ALA A 145 -19.34 -22.19 3.63
C ALA A 145 -18.61 -22.12 4.99
N LEU A 146 -18.55 -20.95 5.62
CA LEU A 146 -17.98 -20.80 6.97
C LEU A 146 -18.78 -21.54 8.05
N ARG A 147 -20.11 -21.57 7.93
CA ARG A 147 -20.98 -22.37 8.83
C ARG A 147 -20.79 -23.86 8.65
N GLU A 148 -20.51 -24.33 7.43
CA GLU A 148 -20.14 -25.73 7.16
C GLU A 148 -18.82 -26.12 7.85
N HIS A 149 -17.93 -25.15 8.09
CA HIS A 149 -16.74 -25.32 8.94
C HIS A 149 -17.04 -25.22 10.45
N GLY A 150 -18.31 -25.10 10.86
CA GLY A 150 -18.73 -25.05 12.26
C GLY A 150 -18.65 -23.67 12.91
N LEU A 151 -18.39 -22.61 12.15
CA LEU A 151 -18.26 -21.25 12.67
C LEU A 151 -19.63 -20.55 12.81
N ARG A 152 -19.80 -19.76 13.87
CA ARG A 152 -20.94 -18.86 14.04
C ARG A 152 -20.69 -17.57 13.26
N VAL A 153 -21.50 -17.35 12.23
CA VAL A 153 -21.34 -16.23 11.29
C VAL A 153 -22.46 -15.20 11.41
N TRP A 154 -22.06 -13.94 11.60
CA TRP A 154 -22.93 -12.76 11.63
C TRP A 154 -22.95 -12.04 10.26
N LEU A 155 -24.12 -11.93 9.63
CA LEU A 155 -24.27 -11.40 8.26
C LEU A 155 -25.24 -10.21 8.17
N ASP A 156 -26.50 -10.37 8.59
CA ASP A 156 -27.58 -9.43 8.22
C ASP A 156 -27.48 -8.05 8.89
N LYS A 157 -27.06 -7.99 10.16
CA LYS A 157 -26.94 -6.70 10.87
C LYS A 157 -25.72 -5.88 10.39
N THR A 158 -24.80 -6.48 9.62
CA THR A 158 -23.59 -5.83 9.06
C THR A 158 -23.71 -5.44 7.59
N GLU A 159 -24.89 -5.60 7.00
CA GLU A 159 -25.22 -5.09 5.66
C GLU A 159 -25.01 -3.57 5.59
N LEU A 160 -24.24 -3.08 4.62
CA LEU A 160 -23.93 -1.66 4.46
C LEU A 160 -24.93 -0.96 3.54
N ARG A 161 -25.46 0.18 3.98
CA ARG A 161 -26.40 1.04 3.25
C ARG A 161 -25.84 2.45 3.08
N ILE A 162 -26.39 3.19 2.13
CA ILE A 162 -26.00 4.59 1.88
C ILE A 162 -26.31 5.41 3.14
N GLY A 163 -25.32 6.18 3.61
CA GLY A 163 -25.43 7.00 4.81
C GLY A 163 -25.03 6.30 6.11
N ASP A 164 -24.71 5.00 6.08
CA ASP A 164 -24.07 4.33 7.21
C ASP A 164 -22.68 4.92 7.48
N SER A 165 -22.13 4.65 8.67
CA SER A 165 -20.69 4.82 8.93
C SER A 165 -20.03 3.45 8.88
N LEU A 166 -19.13 3.26 7.92
CA LEU A 166 -18.41 2.01 7.73
C LEU A 166 -17.60 1.67 8.99
N ARG A 167 -16.90 2.67 9.52
CA ARG A 167 -16.06 2.52 10.70
C ARG A 167 -16.85 2.00 11.90
N ARG A 168 -18.02 2.60 12.19
CA ARG A 168 -18.86 2.18 13.32
C ARG A 168 -19.35 0.73 13.17
N LYS A 169 -19.70 0.31 11.95
CA LYS A 169 -20.14 -1.07 11.69
C LYS A 169 -19.01 -2.08 11.85
N ILE A 170 -17.80 -1.74 11.40
CA ILE A 170 -16.62 -2.60 11.60
C ILE A 170 -16.25 -2.65 13.08
N ASP A 171 -16.20 -1.51 13.77
CA ASP A 171 -15.91 -1.44 15.21
C ASP A 171 -16.89 -2.30 16.01
N TYR A 172 -18.18 -2.24 15.66
CA TYR A 172 -19.19 -3.11 16.25
C TYR A 172 -18.92 -4.59 15.92
N GLY A 173 -18.66 -4.94 14.67
CA GLY A 173 -18.36 -6.33 14.29
C GLY A 173 -17.16 -6.92 15.03
N LEU A 174 -16.09 -6.13 15.20
CA LEU A 174 -14.88 -6.55 15.91
C LEU A 174 -15.05 -6.59 17.43
N ALA A 175 -16.05 -5.90 17.99
CA ALA A 175 -16.40 -6.02 19.40
C ALA A 175 -17.17 -7.33 19.69
N HIS A 176 -17.98 -7.78 18.73
CA HIS A 176 -18.90 -8.92 18.89
C HIS A 176 -18.47 -10.19 18.15
N SER A 177 -17.33 -10.14 17.44
CA SER A 177 -16.78 -11.28 16.73
C SER A 177 -15.27 -11.40 16.86
N ALA A 178 -14.76 -12.63 16.77
CA ALA A 178 -13.32 -12.91 16.81
C ALA A 178 -12.58 -12.42 15.56
N PHE A 179 -13.22 -12.53 14.39
CA PHE A 179 -12.64 -12.19 13.10
C PHE A 179 -13.68 -11.48 12.22
N GLY A 180 -13.21 -10.66 11.28
CA GLY A 180 -14.09 -9.97 10.35
C GLY A 180 -13.65 -10.11 8.90
N VAL A 181 -14.64 -10.06 8.01
CA VAL A 181 -14.46 -10.06 6.57
C VAL A 181 -15.10 -8.80 6.02
N VAL A 182 -14.44 -8.14 5.07
CA VAL A 182 -15.03 -7.02 4.34
C VAL A 182 -14.99 -7.30 2.83
N VAL A 183 -16.16 -7.31 2.21
CA VAL A 183 -16.31 -7.49 0.76
C VAL A 183 -16.13 -6.13 0.08
N LEU A 184 -15.02 -5.98 -0.65
CA LEU A 184 -14.68 -4.83 -1.45
C LEU A 184 -15.12 -5.08 -2.89
N SER A 185 -16.26 -4.52 -3.26
CA SER A 185 -16.85 -4.61 -4.59
C SER A 185 -17.10 -3.22 -5.19
N LYS A 186 -17.54 -3.17 -6.44
CA LYS A 186 -18.03 -1.91 -7.04
C LYS A 186 -19.22 -1.35 -6.25
N SER A 187 -20.15 -2.20 -5.81
CA SER A 187 -21.31 -1.82 -4.99
C SER A 187 -20.89 -1.23 -3.65
N PHE A 188 -19.85 -1.78 -3.02
CA PHE A 188 -19.27 -1.26 -1.80
C PHE A 188 -18.76 0.16 -1.99
N PHE A 189 -17.93 0.43 -3.00
CA PHE A 189 -17.36 1.76 -3.23
C PHE A 189 -18.39 2.78 -3.74
N ALA A 190 -19.44 2.33 -4.42
CA ALA A 190 -20.53 3.20 -4.90
C ALA A 190 -21.30 3.89 -3.76
N LYS A 191 -21.21 3.39 -2.51
CA LYS A 191 -21.86 4.02 -1.34
C LYS A 191 -21.20 5.33 -0.89
N GLY A 192 -20.05 5.71 -1.49
CA GLY A 192 -19.47 7.04 -1.32
C GLY A 192 -18.76 7.26 0.02
N TRP A 193 -18.10 6.22 0.54
CA TRP A 193 -17.37 6.30 1.81
C TRP A 193 -16.34 7.43 1.82
N PRO A 194 -16.27 8.24 2.88
CA PRO A 194 -15.19 9.19 3.05
C PRO A 194 -13.83 8.48 3.07
N GLN A 195 -12.80 9.10 2.50
CA GLN A 195 -11.46 8.51 2.42
C GLN A 195 -10.92 8.02 3.77
N TYR A 196 -11.17 8.78 4.83
CA TYR A 196 -10.71 8.44 6.18
C TYR A 196 -11.40 7.21 6.77
N GLU A 197 -12.62 6.85 6.31
CA GLU A 197 -13.26 5.60 6.70
C GLU A 197 -12.65 4.40 5.97
N LEU A 198 -12.31 4.56 4.69
CA LEU A 198 -11.60 3.55 3.90
C LEU A 198 -10.19 3.28 4.44
N ASP A 199 -9.46 4.34 4.77
CA ASP A 199 -8.17 4.23 5.45
C ASP A 199 -8.31 3.59 6.84
N GLY A 200 -9.48 3.71 7.47
CA GLY A 200 -9.83 3.05 8.72
C GLY A 200 -9.79 1.51 8.63
N ILE A 201 -10.20 0.94 7.48
CA ILE A 201 -10.14 -0.53 7.23
C ILE A 201 -8.70 -1.04 7.37
N ILE A 202 -7.74 -0.26 6.89
CA ILE A 202 -6.31 -0.58 6.82
C ILE A 202 -5.67 -0.56 8.21
N GLY A 203 -6.15 0.33 9.08
CA GLY A 203 -5.64 0.55 10.43
C GLY A 203 -6.10 -0.48 11.47
N MET A 204 -7.07 -1.34 11.15
CA MET A 204 -7.69 -2.25 12.13
C MET A 204 -6.85 -3.50 12.48
N SER A 205 -5.56 -3.50 12.15
CA SER A 205 -4.60 -4.45 12.72
C SER A 205 -4.24 -4.00 14.14
N VAL A 206 -4.92 -4.52 15.16
CA VAL A 206 -4.57 -4.24 16.56
C VAL A 206 -3.33 -5.06 16.92
N ASN A 207 -2.27 -4.38 17.33
CA ASN A 207 -0.99 -4.98 17.76
C ASN A 207 -0.36 -5.98 16.77
N GLY A 208 -0.47 -5.71 15.46
CA GLY A 208 0.10 -6.58 14.43
C GLY A 208 -0.68 -7.87 14.17
N THR A 209 -1.82 -8.07 14.83
CA THR A 209 -2.74 -9.19 14.56
C THR A 209 -3.81 -8.71 13.59
N GLN A 210 -3.80 -9.26 12.37
CA GLN A 210 -4.81 -8.97 11.37
C GLN A 210 -6.11 -9.71 11.74
N ARG A 211 -7.07 -9.00 12.35
CA ARG A 211 -8.41 -9.54 12.69
C ARG A 211 -9.47 -9.31 11.61
N MET A 212 -9.03 -8.84 10.44
CA MET A 212 -9.90 -8.49 9.31
C MET A 212 -9.29 -9.00 8.01
N LEU A 213 -10.08 -9.65 7.17
CA LEU A 213 -9.71 -10.03 5.81
C LEU A 213 -10.53 -9.25 4.77
N PRO A 214 -9.89 -8.39 3.97
CA PRO A 214 -10.51 -7.84 2.77
C PRO A 214 -10.65 -8.91 1.68
N ILE A 215 -11.81 -8.95 1.03
CA ILE A 215 -12.07 -9.78 -0.16
C ILE A 215 -12.41 -8.85 -1.32
N TRP A 216 -11.64 -8.92 -2.40
CA TRP A 216 -11.94 -8.22 -3.64
C TRP A 216 -12.94 -9.05 -4.45
N HIS A 217 -14.06 -8.43 -4.79
CA HIS A 217 -15.10 -9.06 -5.60
C HIS A 217 -15.44 -8.21 -6.81
N GLU A 218 -15.26 -8.79 -8.01
CA GLU A 218 -15.56 -8.16 -9.30
C GLU A 218 -15.01 -6.73 -9.49
N ILE A 219 -13.87 -6.46 -8.84
CA ILE A 219 -13.20 -5.17 -8.87
C ILE A 219 -11.73 -5.32 -9.22
N SER A 220 -11.21 -4.38 -10.01
CA SER A 220 -9.81 -4.39 -10.40
C SER A 220 -8.93 -3.67 -9.38
N ARG A 221 -7.64 -4.01 -9.39
CA ARG A 221 -6.63 -3.29 -8.61
C ARG A 221 -6.63 -1.79 -8.89
N ASP A 222 -6.80 -1.41 -10.16
CA ASP A 222 -6.81 0.00 -10.59
C ASP A 222 -8.05 0.74 -10.07
N ASP A 223 -9.20 0.07 -9.99
CA ASP A 223 -10.41 0.68 -9.43
C ASP A 223 -10.27 0.93 -7.94
N ILE A 224 -9.67 -0.01 -7.20
CA ILE A 224 -9.34 0.19 -5.79
C ILE A 224 -8.30 1.31 -5.66
N ALA A 225 -7.25 1.32 -6.49
CA ALA A 225 -6.19 2.33 -6.43
C ALA A 225 -6.71 3.76 -6.65
N LYS A 226 -7.73 3.94 -7.49
CA LYS A 226 -8.34 5.27 -7.72
C LYS A 226 -9.03 5.81 -6.47
N VAL A 227 -9.62 4.92 -5.67
CA VAL A 227 -10.37 5.31 -4.47
C VAL A 227 -9.48 5.30 -3.24
N SER A 228 -8.74 4.22 -3.00
CA SER A 228 -7.87 4.05 -1.85
C SER A 228 -6.59 3.30 -2.26
N PRO A 229 -5.53 4.02 -2.67
CA PRO A 229 -4.23 3.43 -2.98
C PRO A 229 -3.66 2.59 -1.83
N SER A 230 -3.97 2.97 -0.59
CA SER A 230 -3.50 2.34 0.63
C SER A 230 -4.10 0.93 0.85
N LEU A 231 -5.28 0.62 0.28
CA LEU A 231 -5.90 -0.72 0.33
C LEU A 231 -5.25 -1.71 -0.64
N VAL A 232 -4.57 -1.23 -1.67
CA VAL A 232 -4.04 -2.05 -2.78
C VAL A 232 -2.92 -2.98 -2.33
N ASP A 233 -2.11 -2.56 -1.36
CA ASP A 233 -0.91 -3.28 -0.92
C ASP A 233 -1.17 -4.16 0.32
N LYS A 234 -2.43 -4.40 0.67
CA LYS A 234 -2.82 -5.24 1.81
C LYS A 234 -3.12 -6.68 1.40
N ILE A 235 -2.93 -7.60 2.36
CA ILE A 235 -3.33 -9.00 2.20
C ILE A 235 -4.84 -9.03 2.03
N ALA A 236 -5.26 -9.44 0.83
CA ALA A 236 -6.66 -9.63 0.46
C ALA A 236 -6.80 -10.94 -0.30
N ARG A 237 -8.01 -11.51 -0.27
CA ARG A 237 -8.41 -12.58 -1.19
C ARG A 237 -9.21 -12.01 -2.33
N ASN A 238 -9.20 -12.70 -3.47
CA ASN A 238 -9.89 -12.21 -4.65
C ASN A 238 -10.73 -13.35 -5.24
N THR A 239 -12.04 -13.12 -5.35
CA THR A 239 -12.98 -14.15 -5.85
C THR A 239 -12.77 -14.49 -7.32
N ALA A 240 -11.97 -13.72 -8.06
CA ALA A 240 -11.58 -14.04 -9.44
C ALA A 240 -10.47 -15.09 -9.54
N ILE A 241 -9.72 -15.34 -8.44
CA ILE A 241 -8.60 -16.29 -8.41
C ILE A 241 -8.75 -17.36 -7.32
N ASN A 242 -9.56 -17.10 -6.29
CA ASN A 242 -9.86 -18.02 -5.21
C ASN A 242 -11.35 -18.33 -5.19
N THR A 243 -11.70 -19.59 -5.00
CA THR A 243 -13.08 -20.02 -4.78
C THR A 243 -13.54 -19.66 -3.37
N ILE A 244 -14.86 -19.58 -3.16
CA ILE A 244 -15.43 -19.33 -1.83
C ILE A 244 -15.00 -20.42 -0.83
N ALA A 245 -14.90 -21.68 -1.26
CA ALA A 245 -14.47 -22.79 -0.42
C ALA A 245 -13.02 -22.68 0.04
N GLU A 246 -12.11 -22.23 -0.84
CA GLU A 246 -10.71 -21.98 -0.45
C GLU A 246 -10.63 -20.82 0.56
N ILE A 247 -11.37 -19.74 0.31
CA ILE A 247 -11.40 -18.58 1.20
C ILE A 247 -11.98 -18.97 2.58
N SER A 248 -13.07 -19.73 2.63
CA SER A 248 -13.69 -20.15 3.88
C SER A 248 -12.79 -21.09 4.68
N GLY A 249 -12.09 -22.01 4.01
CA GLY A 249 -11.14 -22.92 4.64
C GLY A 249 -10.02 -22.18 5.34
N GLU A 250 -9.38 -21.23 4.66
CA GLU A 250 -8.32 -20.41 5.24
C GLU A 250 -8.81 -19.58 6.45
N ILE A 251 -10.00 -18.98 6.37
CA ILE A 251 -10.57 -18.22 7.49
C ILE A 251 -10.82 -19.16 8.68
N ALA A 252 -11.35 -20.36 8.43
CA ALA A 252 -11.62 -21.32 9.49
C ALA A 252 -10.36 -21.81 10.19
N GLU A 253 -9.26 -22.02 9.47
CA GLU A 253 -7.96 -22.32 10.05
C GLU A 253 -7.51 -21.18 10.99
N VAL A 254 -7.55 -19.94 10.52
CA VAL A 254 -7.15 -18.77 11.32
C VAL A 254 -7.99 -18.59 12.58
N VAL A 255 -9.30 -18.83 12.50
CA VAL A 255 -10.22 -18.66 13.63
C VAL A 255 -10.09 -19.78 14.65
N ASN A 256 -9.86 -21.02 14.21
CA ASN A 256 -9.75 -22.19 15.10
C ASN A 256 -8.35 -22.34 15.72
N GLU A 257 -7.29 -21.84 15.08
CA GLU A 257 -5.92 -21.89 15.60
C GLU A 257 -5.58 -20.78 16.62
N GLY A 258 -6.42 -19.73 16.70
CA GLY A 258 -6.22 -18.56 17.58
C GLY A 258 -7.23 -18.46 18.71
#